data_AF-E3R0U0-F1
#
_entry.id   AF-E3R0U0-F1
#
_cell.length_a   1.000
_cell.length_b   1.000
_cell.length_c   1.000
_cell.angle_alpha   90.00
_cell.angle_beta   90.00
_cell.angle_gamma   90.00
#
_symmetry.space_group_name_H-M   'P 1'
#
loop_
_entity.id
_entity.type
_entity.pdbx_description
1 polymer ?
#
loop_
_entity_poly.entity_id
_entity_poly.type
_entity_poly.pdbx_seq_one_letter_code
_entity_poly.pdbx_strand_id
1 'polypeptide(L)'
;MLGPIPNNKVESFGLRTDCEALKAQMKSWLEGCVASHPECKALPSISDYMPTRVLDIGSSDEKKHYMTMSHCWGKNKFVELTAANFTRFITEGVTWKDAPWASQDDIYSNKNFLEGIEITRELGIQYICIDSLYIFQHDEKDWNIEAKLMHKVYRNSYCNLGAVDLEDSHRGLFGDRNCDVLLSRYVPRKRMLSPRLLQFGRGQIFWVCATISACKALPAGLLLPLDTKAAVDRH
;
A
#
# COMPACT_ATOMS: atom_id res chain seq x y z
N MET A 1 4.01 9.46 14.46
CA MET A 1 4.14 9.63 12.99
C MET A 1 5.63 9.62 12.66
N LEU A 2 6.03 8.93 11.59
CA LEU A 2 7.37 9.13 11.02
C LEU A 2 7.35 10.49 10.32
N GLY A 3 8.44 11.25 10.42
CA GLY A 3 8.57 12.58 9.83
C GLY A 3 8.37 12.55 8.31
N PRO A 4 8.03 13.70 7.71
CA PRO A 4 7.72 13.78 6.29
C PRO A 4 8.93 13.42 5.44
N ILE A 5 8.69 12.77 4.31
CA ILE A 5 9.69 12.67 3.24
C ILE A 5 9.94 14.09 2.69
N PRO A 6 11.19 14.57 2.59
CA PRO A 6 11.48 15.89 2.05
C PRO A 6 10.94 16.07 0.62
N ASN A 7 9.97 16.96 0.44
CA ASN A 7 9.25 17.22 -0.82
C ASN A 7 10.16 17.63 -1.99
N ASN A 8 11.35 18.15 -1.71
CA ASN A 8 12.32 18.66 -2.67
C ASN A 8 13.26 17.59 -3.26
N LYS A 9 13.06 16.31 -2.93
CA LYS A 9 13.88 15.20 -3.45
C LYS A 9 13.07 14.11 -4.16
N VAL A 10 11.75 14.27 -4.24
CA VAL A 10 10.88 13.38 -5.01
C VAL A 10 10.92 13.84 -6.46
N GLU A 11 11.95 13.40 -7.20
CA GLU A 11 11.88 13.49 -8.66
C GLU A 11 10.67 12.67 -9.12
N SER A 12 9.86 13.22 -10.03
CA SER A 12 8.83 12.45 -10.72
C SER A 12 9.55 11.36 -11.52
N PHE A 13 9.62 10.16 -11.00
CA PHE A 13 10.24 9.09 -11.73
C PHE A 13 9.35 8.75 -12.93
N GLY A 14 9.90 8.88 -14.13
CA GLY A 14 9.33 8.28 -15.35
C GLY A 14 9.37 6.75 -15.33
N LEU A 15 9.13 6.12 -14.18
CA LEU A 15 9.17 4.68 -13.97
C LEU A 15 7.82 4.07 -14.32
N ARG A 16 7.61 3.68 -15.59
CA ARG A 16 6.59 2.73 -16.09
C ARG A 16 5.14 2.88 -15.55
N THR A 17 4.80 4.03 -14.99
CA THR A 17 3.47 4.59 -14.74
C THR A 17 2.90 5.22 -16.03
N ASP A 18 3.40 4.80 -17.19
CA ASP A 18 3.34 5.45 -18.52
C ASP A 18 1.94 5.50 -19.15
N CYS A 19 0.90 5.30 -18.36
CA CYS A 19 -0.45 5.48 -18.80
C CYS A 19 -1.16 6.31 -17.73
N GLU A 20 -1.26 7.62 -17.95
CA GLU A 20 -2.21 8.50 -17.26
C GLU A 20 -3.60 7.85 -17.13
N ALA A 21 -4.00 7.05 -18.12
CA ALA A 21 -5.26 6.30 -18.06
C ALA A 21 -5.30 5.25 -16.94
N LEU A 22 -4.17 4.64 -16.57
CA LEU A 22 -4.09 3.69 -15.46
C LEU A 22 -4.24 4.40 -14.11
N LYS A 23 -3.56 5.53 -13.93
CA LYS A 23 -3.70 6.39 -12.75
C LYS A 23 -5.14 6.88 -12.61
N ALA A 24 -5.69 7.39 -13.71
CA ALA A 24 -7.09 7.82 -13.79
C ALA A 24 -8.06 6.67 -13.49
N GLN A 25 -7.76 5.45 -13.94
CA GLN A 25 -8.57 4.27 -13.64
C GLN A 25 -8.54 3.90 -12.15
N MET A 26 -7.36 3.90 -11.51
CA MET A 26 -7.25 3.66 -10.07
C MET A 26 -8.01 4.71 -9.26
N LYS A 27 -7.88 5.99 -9.65
CA LYS A 27 -8.60 7.10 -9.03
C LYS A 27 -10.12 6.96 -9.21
N SER A 28 -10.57 6.64 -10.42
CA SER A 28 -11.98 6.42 -10.75
C SER A 28 -12.60 5.28 -9.94
N TRP A 29 -11.89 4.15 -9.79
CA TRP A 29 -12.36 3.06 -8.93
C TRP A 29 -12.48 3.47 -7.47
N LEU A 30 -11.50 4.20 -6.94
CA LEU A 30 -11.47 4.64 -5.55
C LEU A 30 -12.59 5.65 -5.26
N GLU A 31 -12.71 6.68 -6.09
CA GLU A 31 -13.73 7.73 -5.98
C GLU A 31 -15.13 7.16 -6.21
N GLY A 32 -15.32 6.33 -7.25
CA GLY A 32 -16.59 5.67 -7.53
C GLY A 32 -17.05 4.75 -6.40
N CYS A 33 -16.11 4.00 -5.80
CA CYS A 33 -16.41 3.17 -4.64
C CYS A 33 -16.89 4.00 -3.44
N VAL A 34 -16.17 5.06 -3.11
CA VAL A 34 -16.50 5.93 -1.97
C VAL A 34 -17.79 6.72 -2.21
N ALA A 35 -18.04 7.15 -3.45
CA ALA A 35 -19.19 7.96 -3.81
C ALA A 35 -20.48 7.14 -4.01
N SER A 36 -20.39 5.90 -4.49
CA SER A 36 -21.55 5.22 -5.07
C SER A 36 -21.86 3.83 -4.51
N HIS A 37 -20.95 3.19 -3.77
CA HIS A 37 -21.19 1.82 -3.27
C HIS A 37 -21.76 1.82 -1.84
N PRO A 38 -23.04 1.43 -1.63
CA PRO A 38 -23.66 1.46 -0.31
C PRO A 38 -22.95 0.56 0.70
N GLU A 39 -22.55 -0.65 0.28
CA GLU A 39 -21.83 -1.60 1.13
C GLU A 39 -20.47 -1.09 1.57
N CYS A 40 -19.79 -0.30 0.73
CA CYS A 40 -18.49 0.29 1.07
C CYS A 40 -18.62 1.52 1.97
N LYS A 41 -19.75 2.23 1.91
CA LYS A 41 -20.06 3.36 2.81
C LYS A 41 -20.54 2.91 4.19
N ALA A 42 -21.15 1.74 4.28
CA ALA A 42 -21.63 1.16 5.54
C ALA A 42 -20.50 0.70 6.48
N LEU A 43 -19.24 0.73 6.01
CA LEU A 43 -18.09 0.41 6.83
C LEU A 43 -17.79 1.56 7.82
N PRO A 44 -17.27 1.26 9.02
CA PRO A 44 -16.97 2.28 10.03
C PRO A 44 -16.14 3.43 9.44
N SER A 45 -16.40 4.66 9.90
CA SER A 45 -15.67 5.84 9.42
C SER A 45 -14.18 5.61 9.58
N ILE A 46 -13.49 5.56 8.43
CA ILE A 46 -12.04 5.36 8.31
C ILE A 46 -11.27 6.47 9.06
N SER A 47 -11.91 7.61 9.33
CA SER A 47 -11.32 8.80 9.96
C SER A 47 -10.86 8.62 11.41
N ASP A 48 -11.39 7.64 12.15
CA ASP A 48 -11.27 7.65 13.61
C ASP A 48 -10.08 6.81 14.13
N TYR A 49 -9.44 6.05 13.25
CA TYR A 49 -8.29 5.21 13.60
C TYR A 49 -7.05 5.66 12.82
N MET A 50 -5.97 5.96 13.54
CA MET A 50 -4.65 6.14 12.97
C MET A 50 -3.67 5.15 13.60
N PRO A 51 -2.82 4.48 12.80
CA PRO A 51 -1.77 3.63 13.33
C PRO A 51 -0.82 4.42 14.25
N THR A 52 -0.22 3.73 15.22
CA THR A 52 0.76 4.34 16.15
C THR A 52 1.93 4.97 15.40
N ARG A 53 2.30 4.37 14.27
CA ARG A 53 3.35 4.81 13.36
C ARG A 53 2.84 4.74 11.93
N VAL A 54 3.06 5.80 11.17
CA VAL A 54 2.69 5.88 9.76
C VAL A 54 3.69 6.79 9.08
N LEU A 55 4.01 6.51 7.82
CA LEU A 55 4.90 7.32 7.03
C LEU A 55 4.10 8.49 6.45
N ASP A 56 4.51 9.72 6.79
CA ASP A 56 4.02 10.92 6.14
C ASP A 56 4.78 11.12 4.83
N ILE A 57 4.07 11.06 3.72
CA ILE A 57 4.64 11.20 2.39
C ILE A 57 4.35 12.57 1.78
N GLY A 58 3.80 13.52 2.53
CA GLY A 58 3.57 14.87 2.04
C GLY A 58 2.52 14.93 0.92
N SER A 59 1.33 15.37 1.31
CA SER A 59 0.28 15.89 0.43
C SER A 59 -0.74 16.62 1.32
N SER A 60 -1.56 17.52 0.76
CA SER A 60 -2.61 18.21 1.52
C SER A 60 -3.84 17.31 1.65
N ASP A 61 -3.83 16.35 2.57
CA ASP A 61 -5.03 15.57 2.92
C ASP A 61 -5.64 16.07 4.25
N GLU A 62 -6.70 16.87 4.15
CA GLU A 62 -7.44 17.36 5.32
C GLU A 62 -8.15 16.25 6.09
N LYS A 63 -8.40 15.09 5.46
CA LYS A 63 -9.19 13.99 6.03
C LYS A 63 -8.34 12.98 6.83
N LYS A 64 -7.01 13.15 6.84
CA LYS A 64 -6.06 12.29 7.56
C LYS A 64 -6.22 10.80 7.25
N HIS A 65 -6.56 10.46 6.02
CA HIS A 65 -6.63 9.06 5.61
C HIS A 65 -5.23 8.47 5.42
N TYR A 66 -5.10 7.16 5.57
CA TYR A 66 -3.87 6.45 5.28
C TYR A 66 -4.09 5.22 4.40
N MET A 67 -3.09 4.93 3.58
CA MET A 67 -2.97 3.69 2.83
C MET A 67 -2.21 2.64 3.64
N THR A 68 -2.44 1.37 3.33
CA THR A 68 -1.54 0.29 3.75
C THR A 68 -0.88 -0.30 2.53
N MET A 69 0.32 -0.86 2.71
CA MET A 69 0.97 -1.66 1.69
C MET A 69 1.24 -3.06 2.21
N SER A 70 1.06 -4.06 1.36
CA SER A 70 1.45 -5.44 1.61
C SER A 70 2.35 -5.90 0.47
N HIS A 71 3.55 -6.33 0.82
CA HIS A 71 4.57 -6.78 -0.13
C HIS A 71 5.31 -8.01 0.41
N CYS A 72 5.89 -8.81 -0.48
CA CYS A 72 6.83 -9.85 -0.08
C CYS A 72 8.18 -9.20 0.22
N TRP A 73 8.73 -9.47 1.39
CA TRP A 73 10.03 -8.91 1.81
C TRP A 73 11.18 -9.47 0.96
N GLY A 74 11.07 -10.73 0.51
CA GLY A 74 12.11 -11.36 -0.32
C GLY A 74 13.42 -11.57 0.45
N LYS A 75 14.55 -11.56 -0.26
CA LYS A 75 15.90 -11.74 0.32
C LYS A 75 16.71 -10.45 0.37
N ASN A 76 16.17 -9.36 -0.16
CA ASN A 76 16.90 -8.11 -0.30
C ASN A 76 16.82 -7.29 0.98
N LYS A 77 17.85 -6.49 1.24
CA LYS A 77 17.83 -5.51 2.31
C LYS A 77 17.07 -4.26 1.87
N PHE A 78 16.26 -3.73 2.76
CA PHE A 78 15.56 -2.48 2.57
C PHE A 78 15.40 -1.76 3.90
N VAL A 79 14.95 -0.50 3.82
CA VAL A 79 14.77 0.32 5.01
C VAL A 79 13.77 -0.30 6.00
N GLU A 80 14.26 -0.47 7.22
CA GLU A 80 13.55 -1.06 8.35
C GLU A 80 13.55 -0.09 9.53
N LEU A 81 12.44 -0.01 10.26
CA LEU A 81 12.38 0.76 11.51
C LEU A 81 13.12 -0.01 12.61
N THR A 82 14.11 0.62 13.23
CA THR A 82 14.87 0.04 14.36
C THR A 82 15.01 1.07 15.47
N ALA A 83 15.34 0.61 16.68
CA ALA A 83 15.60 1.52 17.81
C ALA A 83 16.71 2.54 17.49
N ALA A 84 17.71 2.15 16.68
CA ALA A 84 18.84 2.99 16.31
C ALA A 84 18.45 4.14 15.37
N ASN A 85 17.47 3.94 14.47
CA ASN A 85 17.08 4.94 13.48
C ASN A 85 15.77 5.68 13.82
N PHE A 86 15.04 5.26 14.85
CA PHE A 86 13.73 5.81 15.20
C PHE A 86 13.74 7.29 15.49
N THR A 87 14.64 7.77 16.37
CA THR A 87 14.75 9.20 16.70
C THR A 87 14.92 10.04 15.44
N ARG A 88 15.81 9.61 14.54
CA ARG A 88 16.02 10.27 13.25
C ARG A 88 14.76 10.23 12.39
N PHE A 89 14.09 9.07 12.29
CA PHE A 89 12.90 8.95 11.45
C PHE A 89 11.73 9.82 11.93
N ILE A 90 11.59 10.09 13.23
CA ILE A 90 10.53 10.97 13.74
C ILE A 90 10.89 12.46 13.65
N THR A 91 12.19 12.82 13.68
CA THR A 91 12.63 14.23 13.62
C THR A 91 12.93 14.71 12.21
N GLU A 92 13.62 13.89 11.42
CA GLU A 92 14.15 14.24 10.08
C GLU A 92 13.41 13.52 8.95
N GLY A 93 12.63 12.48 9.27
CA GLY A 93 11.92 11.66 8.28
C GLY A 93 12.73 10.46 7.78
N VAL A 94 12.13 9.71 6.86
CA VAL A 94 12.77 8.57 6.18
C VAL A 94 13.38 9.04 4.86
N THR A 95 14.61 8.61 4.57
CA THR A 95 15.36 9.04 3.37
C THR A 95 14.73 8.54 2.07
N TRP A 96 14.61 9.43 1.09
CA TRP A 96 14.07 9.13 -0.24
C TRP A 96 15.12 8.58 -1.21
N LYS A 97 16.29 9.24 -1.35
CA LYS A 97 17.47 8.84 -2.15
C LYS A 97 18.67 9.75 -1.81
N ASP A 98 19.89 9.24 -1.90
CA ASP A 98 21.16 10.02 -1.94
C ASP A 98 21.32 11.07 -0.83
N ALA A 99 20.89 10.77 0.41
CA ALA A 99 21.35 11.57 1.52
C ALA A 99 22.85 11.25 1.75
N PRO A 100 23.74 12.24 1.91
CA PRO A 100 25.18 12.01 2.11
C PRO A 100 25.52 11.07 3.29
N TRP A 101 24.57 10.90 4.19
CA TRP A 101 24.63 10.05 5.38
C TRP A 101 23.76 8.79 5.29
N ALA A 102 23.02 8.58 4.18
CA ALA A 102 22.20 7.39 4.00
C ALA A 102 23.12 6.17 4.00
N SER A 103 22.97 5.33 5.03
CA SER A 103 23.32 3.92 4.90
C SER A 103 22.54 3.33 3.71
N GLN A 104 23.03 2.22 3.16
CA GLN A 104 22.49 1.50 1.98
C GLN A 104 20.98 1.14 2.01
N ASP A 105 20.24 1.56 3.04
CA ASP A 105 18.87 1.16 3.37
C ASP A 105 17.95 2.42 3.43
N ASP A 106 17.58 2.96 2.27
CA ASP A 106 16.61 4.06 2.13
C ASP A 106 15.33 3.60 1.40
N ILE A 107 14.36 4.50 1.19
CA ILE A 107 13.14 4.16 0.43
C ILE A 107 13.47 3.72 -0.99
N TYR A 108 14.53 4.28 -1.59
CA TYR A 108 14.96 3.97 -2.95
C TYR A 108 15.42 2.52 -3.13
N SER A 109 15.91 1.90 -2.05
CA SER A 109 16.40 0.52 -2.09
C SER A 109 15.30 -0.51 -2.36
N ASN A 110 14.02 -0.12 -2.22
CA ASN A 110 12.86 -0.97 -2.50
C ASN A 110 11.92 -0.30 -3.50
N LYS A 111 11.86 -0.83 -4.73
CA LYS A 111 11.05 -0.25 -5.80
C LYS A 111 9.55 -0.31 -5.50
N ASN A 112 9.08 -1.29 -4.71
CA ASN A 112 7.69 -1.33 -4.26
C ASN A 112 7.36 -0.13 -3.35
N PHE A 113 8.33 0.36 -2.57
CA PHE A 113 8.11 1.48 -1.66
C PHE A 113 8.01 2.77 -2.46
N LEU A 114 8.92 2.97 -3.43
CA LEU A 114 8.85 4.11 -4.35
C LEU A 114 7.49 4.19 -5.05
N GLU A 115 7.12 3.13 -5.78
CA GLU A 115 5.88 3.12 -6.56
C GLU A 115 4.64 3.16 -5.66
N GLY A 116 4.66 2.51 -4.49
CA GLY A 116 3.58 2.58 -3.51
C GLY A 116 3.36 3.99 -2.96
N ILE A 117 4.43 4.73 -2.71
CA ILE A 117 4.38 6.13 -2.24
C ILE A 117 3.88 7.04 -3.36
N GLU A 118 4.37 6.88 -4.59
CA GLU A 118 3.91 7.65 -5.75
C GLU A 118 2.41 7.45 -6.01
N ILE A 119 1.94 6.20 -6.00
CA ILE A 119 0.52 5.88 -6.19
C ILE A 119 -0.32 6.46 -5.05
N THR A 120 0.16 6.40 -3.81
CA THR A 120 -0.56 6.96 -2.66
C THR A 120 -0.71 8.48 -2.79
N ARG A 121 0.34 9.18 -3.24
CA ARG A 121 0.28 10.62 -3.55
C ARG A 121 -0.68 10.93 -4.68
N GLU A 122 -0.64 10.16 -5.76
CA GLU A 122 -1.51 10.32 -6.93
C GLU A 122 -3.00 10.14 -6.58
N LEU A 123 -3.29 9.26 -5.63
CA LEU A 123 -4.64 9.05 -5.09
C LEU A 123 -5.05 10.12 -4.06
N GLY A 124 -4.20 11.13 -3.81
CA GLY A 124 -4.49 12.27 -2.94
C GLY A 124 -4.42 11.98 -1.46
N ILE A 125 -3.60 11.00 -1.04
CA ILE A 125 -3.56 10.50 0.34
C ILE A 125 -2.16 10.76 0.92
N GLN A 126 -2.11 11.27 2.15
CA GLN A 126 -0.86 11.79 2.75
C GLN A 126 -0.07 10.72 3.51
N TYR A 127 -0.74 9.67 3.96
CA TYR A 127 -0.14 8.71 4.88
C TYR A 127 -0.11 7.33 4.27
N ILE A 128 1.01 6.61 4.44
CA ILE A 128 1.12 5.20 4.07
C ILE A 128 1.73 4.40 5.22
N CYS A 129 1.17 3.24 5.49
CA CYS A 129 1.67 2.27 6.46
C CYS A 129 2.34 1.12 5.70
N ILE A 130 3.64 0.97 5.92
CA ILE A 130 4.48 -0.12 5.38
C ILE A 130 4.96 -0.94 6.57
N ASP A 131 4.77 -2.27 6.55
CA ASP A 131 4.99 -3.12 7.72
C ASP A 131 6.44 -3.05 8.27
N SER A 132 7.44 -2.99 7.39
CA SER A 132 8.85 -2.82 7.79
C SER A 132 9.17 -1.48 8.47
N LEU A 133 8.35 -0.46 8.25
CA LEU A 133 8.47 0.88 8.84
C LEU A 133 7.44 1.13 9.96
N TYR A 134 6.50 0.20 10.15
CA TYR A 134 5.47 0.26 11.18
C TYR A 134 5.93 -0.41 12.47
N ILE A 135 6.52 -1.60 12.40
CA ILE A 135 6.97 -2.37 13.56
C ILE A 135 8.47 -2.15 13.75
N PHE A 136 8.92 -2.02 14.99
CA PHE A 136 10.35 -2.05 15.30
C PHE A 136 10.92 -3.44 14.98
N GLN A 137 11.84 -3.49 14.03
CA GLN A 137 12.51 -4.72 13.64
C GLN A 137 13.50 -5.15 14.73
N HIS A 138 13.55 -6.46 14.94
CA HIS A 138 14.33 -7.09 16.00
C HIS A 138 13.91 -6.71 17.44
N ASP A 139 12.70 -6.18 17.62
CA ASP A 139 12.10 -5.93 18.93
C ASP A 139 10.86 -6.81 19.13
N GLU A 140 11.02 -7.90 19.89
CA GLU A 140 9.92 -8.82 20.17
C GLU A 140 8.79 -8.18 20.98
N LYS A 141 9.09 -7.19 21.84
CA LYS A 141 8.07 -6.55 22.68
C LYS A 141 7.16 -5.69 21.82
N ASP A 142 7.74 -4.87 20.95
CA ASP A 142 6.98 -4.05 20.00
C ASP A 142 6.20 -4.93 19.02
N TRP A 143 6.84 -5.96 18.45
CA TRP A 143 6.16 -6.91 17.57
C TRP A 143 4.93 -7.54 18.22
N ASN A 144 5.03 -7.98 19.48
CA ASN A 144 3.92 -8.60 20.21
C ASN A 144 2.74 -7.64 20.47
N ILE A 145 2.97 -6.33 20.44
CA ILE A 145 1.94 -5.31 20.59
C ILE A 145 1.34 -5.00 19.21
N GLU A 146 2.19 -4.66 18.26
CA GLU A 146 1.78 -4.05 16.99
C GLU A 146 1.27 -5.08 16.00
N ALA A 147 1.82 -6.30 15.99
CA ALA A 147 1.30 -7.40 15.18
C ALA A 147 -0.15 -7.72 15.55
N LYS A 148 -0.53 -7.57 16.83
CA LYS A 148 -1.93 -7.74 17.28
C LYS A 148 -2.84 -6.63 16.77
N LEU A 149 -2.31 -5.45 16.49
CA LEU A 149 -3.07 -4.31 15.97
C LEU A 149 -3.16 -4.29 14.44
N MET A 150 -2.39 -5.12 13.73
CA MET A 150 -2.37 -5.13 12.26
C MET A 150 -3.77 -5.34 11.65
N HIS A 151 -4.64 -6.13 12.27
CA HIS A 151 -6.01 -6.28 11.80
C HIS A 151 -6.79 -4.94 11.80
N LYS A 152 -6.58 -4.09 12.82
CA LYS A 152 -7.15 -2.73 12.88
C LYS A 152 -6.49 -1.80 11.88
N VAL A 153 -5.17 -1.89 11.73
CA VAL A 153 -4.41 -1.08 10.77
C VAL A 153 -4.89 -1.33 9.33
N TYR A 154 -5.04 -2.57 8.91
CA TYR A 154 -5.58 -2.85 7.57
C TYR A 154 -7.06 -2.52 7.48
N ARG A 155 -7.88 -2.84 8.49
CA ARG A 155 -9.33 -2.61 8.44
C ARG A 155 -9.75 -1.15 8.35
N ASN A 156 -8.96 -0.25 8.92
CA ASN A 156 -9.21 1.18 8.89
C ASN A 156 -8.36 1.90 7.84
N SER A 157 -7.65 1.20 6.95
CA SER A 157 -6.96 1.88 5.85
C SER A 157 -7.94 2.29 4.76
N TYR A 158 -7.65 3.40 4.07
CA TYR A 158 -8.49 3.89 2.99
C TYR A 158 -8.46 2.94 1.79
N CYS A 159 -7.28 2.39 1.48
CA CYS A 159 -7.08 1.29 0.55
C CYS A 159 -5.76 0.57 0.88
N ASN A 160 -5.70 -0.72 0.58
CA ASN A 160 -4.46 -1.49 0.61
C ASN A 160 -3.85 -1.60 -0.79
N LEU A 161 -2.55 -1.32 -0.91
CA LEU A 161 -1.73 -1.61 -2.08
C LEU A 161 -1.12 -3.02 -1.92
N GLY A 162 -1.58 -3.98 -2.71
CA GLY A 162 -1.11 -5.35 -2.70
C GLY A 162 -0.11 -5.63 -3.82
N ALA A 163 1.17 -5.78 -3.49
CA ALA A 163 2.19 -6.22 -4.44
C ALA A 163 2.21 -7.77 -4.47
N VAL A 164 1.61 -8.38 -5.50
CA VAL A 164 1.47 -9.84 -5.61
C VAL A 164 2.40 -10.39 -6.69
N ASP A 165 3.15 -11.42 -6.31
CA ASP A 165 4.10 -12.14 -7.18
C ASP A 165 5.29 -11.29 -7.68
N LEU A 166 6.00 -10.71 -6.70
CA LEU A 166 7.33 -10.14 -6.89
C LEU A 166 8.26 -10.85 -5.90
N GLU A 167 8.92 -11.92 -6.36
CA GLU A 167 9.95 -12.63 -5.58
C GLU A 167 11.14 -11.72 -5.19
N ASP A 168 11.16 -10.49 -5.71
CA ASP A 168 12.26 -9.55 -5.64
C ASP A 168 11.73 -8.09 -5.57
N SER A 169 12.11 -7.37 -4.51
CA SER A 169 11.77 -5.95 -4.28
C SER A 169 12.32 -4.98 -5.32
N HIS A 170 13.25 -5.41 -6.19
CA HIS A 170 13.79 -4.60 -7.28
C HIS A 170 12.88 -4.50 -8.50
N ARG A 171 11.87 -5.36 -8.64
CA ARG A 171 10.98 -5.37 -9.82
C ARG A 171 9.94 -4.24 -9.82
N GLY A 172 9.50 -3.83 -8.63
CA GLY A 172 8.41 -2.86 -8.47
C GLY A 172 7.03 -3.50 -8.69
N LEU A 173 5.97 -2.80 -8.26
CA LEU A 173 4.56 -3.11 -8.45
C LEU A 173 4.22 -3.44 -9.92
N PHE A 174 4.96 -2.89 -10.88
CA PHE A 174 4.72 -3.09 -12.33
C PHE A 174 5.68 -4.08 -13.03
N GLY A 175 6.08 -5.16 -12.36
CA GLY A 175 7.03 -6.16 -12.88
C GLY A 175 6.84 -6.59 -14.35
N ASP A 176 7.94 -6.92 -15.03
CA ASP A 176 8.00 -7.18 -16.48
C ASP A 176 6.94 -8.17 -17.00
N ARG A 177 6.37 -7.83 -18.15
CA ARG A 177 5.27 -8.50 -18.82
C ARG A 177 5.69 -9.90 -19.25
N ASN A 178 5.22 -10.93 -18.54
CA ASN A 178 4.99 -12.23 -19.15
C ASN A 178 3.63 -12.73 -18.67
N CYS A 179 2.67 -12.77 -19.60
CA CYS A 179 1.34 -13.31 -19.39
C CYS A 179 1.48 -14.81 -19.16
N ASP A 180 1.19 -15.28 -17.95
CA ASP A 180 0.61 -16.61 -17.67
C ASP A 180 0.72 -16.89 -16.17
N VAL A 181 -0.12 -16.24 -15.36
CA VAL A 181 -0.48 -16.79 -14.04
C VAL A 181 -1.95 -16.50 -13.76
N LEU A 182 -2.76 -17.55 -13.78
CA LEU A 182 -4.14 -17.54 -13.29
C LEU A 182 -4.15 -17.24 -11.78
N LEU A 183 -5.11 -16.41 -11.38
CA LEU A 183 -5.47 -15.90 -10.05
C LEU A 183 -5.80 -16.97 -8.97
N SER A 184 -5.14 -18.14 -8.94
CA SER A 184 -5.54 -19.24 -8.05
C SER A 184 -4.68 -19.46 -6.80
N ARG A 185 -3.58 -18.72 -6.58
CA ARG A 185 -2.64 -19.08 -5.47
C ARG A 185 -2.12 -17.99 -4.54
N TYR A 186 -2.61 -16.75 -4.65
CA TYR A 186 -2.30 -15.75 -3.62
C TYR A 186 -3.54 -14.93 -3.27
N VAL A 187 -4.30 -15.45 -2.31
CA VAL A 187 -5.13 -14.60 -1.46
C VAL A 187 -4.23 -14.24 -0.28
N PRO A 188 -3.67 -13.01 -0.21
CA PRO A 188 -2.96 -12.60 1.00
C PRO A 188 -3.91 -12.81 2.17
N ARG A 189 -3.44 -13.36 3.29
CA ARG A 189 -4.19 -13.41 4.56
C ARG A 189 -4.75 -12.04 4.99
N LYS A 190 -4.30 -10.95 4.35
CA LYS A 190 -4.69 -9.56 4.52
C LYS A 190 -5.84 -9.09 3.58
N ARG A 191 -6.35 -9.92 2.64
CA ARG A 191 -7.51 -9.60 1.76
C ARG A 191 -8.78 -9.31 2.56
N MET A 192 -8.90 -9.87 3.76
CA MET A 192 -10.13 -9.79 4.58
C MET A 192 -10.18 -8.60 5.54
N LEU A 193 -9.18 -7.72 5.51
CA LEU A 193 -9.10 -6.64 6.49
C LEU A 193 -9.47 -5.30 5.85
N SER A 194 -8.79 -4.89 4.78
CA SER A 194 -9.04 -3.57 4.18
C SER A 194 -10.33 -3.49 3.36
N PRO A 195 -11.05 -2.36 3.43
CA PRO A 195 -12.32 -2.15 2.70
C PRO A 195 -12.15 -2.12 1.17
N ARG A 196 -10.93 -1.79 0.72
CA ARG A 196 -10.53 -1.61 -0.68
C ARG A 196 -9.13 -2.17 -0.88
N LEU A 197 -8.92 -2.83 -2.00
CA LEU A 197 -7.64 -3.42 -2.39
C LEU A 197 -7.32 -3.06 -3.84
N LEU A 198 -6.18 -2.41 -4.04
CA LEU A 198 -5.51 -2.30 -5.33
C LEU A 198 -4.39 -3.33 -5.39
N GLN A 199 -4.57 -4.37 -6.18
CA GLN A 199 -3.62 -5.47 -6.30
C GLN A 199 -2.86 -5.35 -7.62
N PHE A 200 -1.54 -5.29 -7.50
CA PHE A 200 -0.59 -5.21 -8.60
C PHE A 200 0.01 -6.59 -8.83
N GLY A 201 -0.22 -7.15 -10.03
CA GLY A 201 0.36 -8.42 -10.47
C GLY A 201 1.16 -8.24 -11.76
N ARG A 202 1.68 -9.36 -12.30
CA ARG A 202 2.47 -9.36 -13.55
C ARG A 202 1.63 -8.85 -14.74
N GLY A 203 1.81 -7.58 -15.09
CA GLY A 203 1.17 -6.94 -16.25
C GLY A 203 -0.29 -6.50 -16.07
N GLN A 204 -0.89 -6.66 -14.90
CA GLN A 204 -2.30 -6.31 -14.66
C GLN A 204 -2.52 -5.77 -13.23
N ILE A 205 -3.49 -4.86 -13.13
CA ILE A 205 -3.99 -4.34 -11.84
C ILE A 205 -5.42 -4.79 -11.65
N PHE A 206 -5.72 -5.17 -10.42
CA PHE A 206 -7.04 -5.56 -9.96
C PHE A 206 -7.50 -4.60 -8.87
N TRP A 207 -8.78 -4.25 -8.96
CA TRP A 207 -9.49 -3.53 -7.94
C TRP A 207 -10.48 -4.47 -7.28
N VAL A 208 -10.51 -4.46 -5.95
CA VAL A 208 -11.50 -5.20 -5.18
C VAL A 208 -12.04 -4.31 -4.06
N CYS A 209 -13.35 -4.24 -3.96
CA CYS A 209 -14.06 -3.74 -2.78
C CYS A 209 -15.25 -4.66 -2.48
N ALA A 210 -16.07 -4.31 -1.47
CA ALA A 210 -17.22 -5.13 -1.09
C ALA A 210 -18.21 -5.37 -2.26
N THR A 211 -18.36 -4.38 -3.14
CA THR A 211 -19.39 -4.40 -4.20
C THR A 211 -18.88 -4.97 -5.53
N ILE A 212 -17.64 -4.65 -5.93
CA ILE A 212 -17.12 -5.04 -7.25
C ILE A 212 -15.69 -5.59 -7.15
N SER A 213 -15.41 -6.55 -8.03
CA SER A 213 -14.05 -6.89 -8.46
C SER A 213 -13.88 -6.43 -9.90
N ALA A 214 -12.86 -5.64 -10.18
CA ALA A 214 -12.57 -5.12 -11.51
C ALA A 214 -11.09 -5.30 -11.84
N CYS A 215 -10.74 -5.13 -13.11
CA CYS A 215 -9.35 -5.14 -13.54
C CYS A 215 -9.15 -4.13 -14.67
N LYS A 216 -7.89 -3.88 -15.03
CA LYS A 216 -7.57 -2.91 -16.10
C LYS A 216 -8.41 -3.10 -17.37
N ALA A 217 -8.57 -4.35 -17.82
CA ALA A 217 -9.32 -4.69 -19.04
C ALA A 217 -10.85 -4.65 -18.88
N LEU A 218 -11.36 -4.79 -17.64
CA LEU A 218 -12.78 -4.83 -17.32
C LEU A 218 -13.06 -3.85 -16.16
N PRO A 219 -13.03 -2.52 -16.42
CA PRO A 219 -13.19 -1.49 -15.38
C PRO A 219 -14.54 -1.54 -14.66
N ALA A 220 -15.60 -1.93 -15.37
CA ALA A 220 -16.96 -1.97 -14.85
C ALA A 220 -17.24 -3.20 -13.97
N GLY A 221 -16.31 -4.16 -13.92
CA GLY A 221 -16.45 -5.39 -13.13
C GLY A 221 -16.11 -6.65 -13.92
N LEU A 222 -15.67 -7.67 -13.20
CA LEU A 222 -15.44 -9.01 -13.72
C LEU A 222 -16.76 -9.79 -13.75
N LEU A 223 -16.93 -10.60 -14.80
CA LEU A 223 -18.13 -11.45 -14.98
C LEU A 223 -18.27 -12.53 -13.90
N LEU A 224 -17.17 -12.89 -13.25
CA LEU A 224 -17.14 -13.74 -12.06
C LEU A 224 -16.42 -12.96 -10.95
N PRO A 225 -16.98 -12.87 -9.74
CA PRO A 225 -16.24 -12.35 -8.60
C PRO A 225 -14.95 -13.15 -8.43
N LEU A 226 -13.85 -12.48 -8.12
CA LEU A 226 -12.60 -13.16 -7.75
C LEU A 226 -12.75 -14.01 -6.47
N ASP A 227 -13.88 -13.87 -5.76
CA ASP A 227 -14.31 -14.69 -4.62
C ASP A 227 -15.63 -15.40 -4.94
N THR A 228 -15.59 -16.67 -5.33
CA THR A 228 -16.79 -17.53 -5.31
C THR A 228 -17.04 -18.17 -3.94
N LYS A 229 -16.27 -17.83 -2.90
CA LYS A 229 -16.33 -18.50 -1.58
C LYS A 229 -16.13 -17.62 -0.32
N ALA A 230 -16.33 -16.30 -0.38
CA ALA A 230 -16.12 -15.42 0.79
C ALA A 230 -17.41 -14.88 1.42
N ALA A 231 -18.51 -15.64 1.41
CA ALA A 231 -19.80 -15.20 1.93
C ALA A 231 -20.12 -15.67 3.37
N VAL A 232 -19.29 -16.49 4.03
CA VAL A 232 -19.76 -17.21 5.23
C VAL A 232 -19.10 -16.88 6.57
N ASP A 233 -18.00 -16.11 6.63
CA ASP A 233 -17.39 -15.76 7.93
C ASP A 233 -17.21 -14.24 8.09
N ARG A 234 -18.31 -13.55 8.38
CA ARG A 234 -18.32 -12.16 8.89
C ARG A 234 -19.07 -12.06 10.23
N HIS A 235 -18.76 -12.95 11.17
CA HIS A 235 -19.22 -12.87 12.55
C HIS A 235 -18.03 -12.85 13.50
#